data_AF-A0A352XIP7-F1
#
_entry.id   AF-A0A352XIP7-F1
#
_cell.length_a   1.000
_cell.length_b   1.000
_cell.length_c   1.000
_cell.angle_alpha   90.00
_cell.angle_beta   90.00
_cell.angle_gamma   90.00
#
_symmetry.space_group_name_H-M   'P 1'
#
loop_
_entity.id
_entity.type
_entity.pdbx_description
1 polymer ?
#
loop_
_entity_poly.entity_id
_entity_poly.type
_entity_poly.pdbx_seq_one_letter_code
_entity_poly.pdbx_strand_id
1 'polypeptide(L)'
;MIPDLKMRAIKALRQWHQSCVRDNIPFYDFVYNTYSGSRVPLDGAMTTLRDWPLDQIEWTVDNRFREDVTFDRVPGRDGVKLSKLVPRDEMGLCNWDQEPYFAVIGRNGEREDRPSDWLLAYWMGRYWGHISEGKK
;
A
#
# COMPACT_ATOMS: atom_id res chain seq x y z
N MET A 1 33.99 -4.12 -7.37
CA MET A 1 32.82 -3.37 -6.87
C MET A 1 32.59 -2.20 -7.83
N ILE A 2 31.44 -2.15 -8.51
CA ILE A 2 31.16 -1.14 -9.54
C ILE A 2 31.15 0.25 -8.87
N PRO A 3 32.07 1.18 -9.23
CA PRO A 3 32.00 2.56 -8.76
C PRO A 3 30.65 3.16 -9.15
N ASP A 4 30.04 3.96 -8.27
CA ASP A 4 28.72 4.61 -8.44
C ASP A 4 27.45 3.74 -8.27
N LEU A 5 27.55 2.47 -7.86
CA LEU A 5 26.37 1.62 -7.68
C LEU A 5 25.36 2.22 -6.68
N LYS A 6 25.85 2.80 -5.57
CA LYS A 6 24.99 3.44 -4.55
C LYS A 6 24.17 4.60 -5.14
N MET A 7 24.79 5.44 -5.95
CA MET A 7 24.12 6.59 -6.58
C MET A 7 23.05 6.12 -7.56
N ARG A 8 23.35 5.10 -8.38
CA ARG A 8 22.37 4.51 -9.32
C ARG A 8 21.20 3.87 -8.58
N ALA A 9 21.46 3.15 -7.50
CA ALA A 9 20.43 2.53 -6.67
C ALA A 9 19.51 3.59 -6.03
N ILE A 10 20.06 4.68 -5.48
CA ILE A 10 19.25 5.77 -4.92
C ILE A 10 18.40 6.44 -6.00
N LYS A 11 18.97 6.68 -7.20
CA LYS A 11 18.22 7.24 -8.32
C LYS A 11 17.06 6.33 -8.74
N ALA A 12 17.31 5.03 -8.87
CA ALA A 12 16.29 4.04 -9.22
C ALA A 12 15.20 3.96 -8.14
N LEU A 13 15.57 3.93 -6.86
CA LEU A 13 14.63 3.94 -5.74
C LEU A 13 13.70 5.16 -5.80
N ARG A 14 14.25 6.34 -6.09
CA ARG A 14 13.46 7.56 -6.21
C ARG A 14 12.49 7.54 -7.38
N GLN A 15 12.92 7.00 -8.52
CA GLN A 15 12.06 6.87 -9.70
C GLN A 15 10.96 5.83 -9.50
N TRP A 16 11.28 4.70 -8.89
CA TRP A 16 10.29 3.66 -8.58
C TRP A 16 9.22 4.20 -7.64
N HIS A 17 9.59 4.86 -6.54
CA HIS A 17 8.62 5.35 -5.56
C HIS A 17 7.61 6.35 -6.15
N GLN A 18 8.01 7.16 -7.13
CA GLN A 18 7.09 8.05 -7.85
C GLN A 18 5.91 7.32 -8.52
N SER A 19 6.10 6.05 -8.89
CA SER A 19 5.05 5.24 -9.51
C SER A 19 4.04 4.66 -8.52
N CYS A 20 4.45 4.42 -7.27
CA CYS A 20 3.63 3.73 -6.26
C CYS A 20 3.25 4.60 -5.04
N VAL A 21 3.73 5.85 -4.96
CA VAL A 21 3.40 6.78 -3.85
C VAL A 21 1.89 6.99 -3.66
N ARG A 22 1.11 6.88 -4.76
CA ARG A 22 -0.35 6.99 -4.73
C ARG A 22 -1.06 5.85 -4.00
N ASP A 23 -0.37 4.73 -3.78
CA ASP A 23 -0.97 3.50 -3.23
C ASP A 23 -0.95 3.46 -1.69
N ASN A 24 -0.30 4.47 -1.07
CA ASN A 24 -0.15 4.62 0.38
C ASN A 24 0.40 3.34 1.06
N ILE A 25 1.25 2.60 0.36
CA ILE A 25 1.83 1.35 0.85
C ILE A 25 2.91 1.67 1.90
N PRO A 26 2.71 1.33 3.18
CA PRO A 26 3.59 1.77 4.26
C PRO A 26 5.01 1.22 4.11
N PHE A 27 5.14 -0.03 3.66
CA PHE A 27 6.45 -0.64 3.41
C PHE A 27 7.27 0.16 2.39
N TYR A 28 6.64 0.65 1.32
CA TYR A 28 7.32 1.41 0.26
C TYR A 28 7.74 2.78 0.76
N ASP A 29 6.88 3.48 1.49
CA ASP A 29 7.18 4.79 2.07
C ASP A 29 8.28 4.70 3.12
N PHE A 30 8.29 3.64 3.95
CA PHE A 30 9.34 3.41 4.94
C PHE A 30 10.69 3.10 4.28
N VAL A 31 10.72 2.23 3.25
CA VAL A 31 11.93 1.98 2.46
C VAL A 31 12.45 3.28 1.83
N TYR A 32 11.58 4.07 1.22
CA TYR A 32 11.96 5.34 0.61
C TYR A 32 12.53 6.31 1.64
N ASN A 33 11.84 6.54 2.76
CA ASN A 33 12.26 7.48 3.79
C ASN A 33 13.56 7.07 4.49
N THR A 34 13.84 5.76 4.57
CA THR A 34 15.08 5.24 5.17
C THR A 34 16.27 5.35 4.21
N TYR A 35 16.12 4.98 2.93
CA TYR A 35 17.28 4.74 2.05
C TYR A 35 17.46 5.76 0.92
N SER A 36 16.43 6.54 0.56
CA SER A 36 16.51 7.45 -0.59
C SER A 36 17.29 8.74 -0.31
N GLY A 37 17.57 9.05 0.96
CA GLY A 37 18.09 10.36 1.37
C GLY A 37 17.08 11.51 1.20
N SER A 38 15.81 11.19 1.00
CA SER A 38 14.67 12.11 0.88
C SER A 38 13.51 11.58 1.73
N ARG A 39 12.49 12.43 1.96
CA ARG A 39 11.33 12.06 2.79
C ARG A 39 10.01 12.39 2.08
N VAL A 40 9.04 11.52 2.25
CA VAL A 40 7.63 11.75 1.94
C VAL A 40 6.78 11.76 3.22
N PRO A 41 5.63 12.44 3.22
CA PRO A 41 4.65 12.34 4.31
C PRO A 41 4.24 10.89 4.55
N LEU A 42 3.95 10.54 5.81
CA LEU A 42 3.60 9.18 6.21
C LEU A 42 2.12 9.04 6.61
N ASP A 43 1.31 10.09 6.51
CA ASP A 43 -0.09 10.06 6.96
C ASP A 43 -0.91 8.97 6.25
N GLY A 44 -0.71 8.79 4.94
CA GLY A 44 -1.35 7.73 4.16
C GLY A 44 -0.90 6.32 4.58
N ALA A 45 0.41 6.14 4.81
CA ALA A 45 0.98 4.90 5.34
C ALA A 45 0.43 4.57 6.74
N MET A 46 0.31 5.56 7.63
CA MET A 46 -0.22 5.36 8.98
C MET A 46 -1.71 5.03 8.95
N THR A 47 -2.48 5.69 8.09
CA THR A 47 -3.91 5.40 7.88
C THR A 47 -4.09 3.98 7.37
N THR A 48 -3.33 3.59 6.34
CA THR A 48 -3.31 2.23 5.81
C THR A 48 -3.01 1.16 6.86
N LEU A 49 -2.08 1.39 7.78
CA LEU A 49 -1.79 0.43 8.86
C LEU A 49 -2.91 0.35 9.91
N ARG A 50 -3.63 1.45 10.17
CA ARG A 50 -4.73 1.48 11.15
C ARG A 50 -6.00 0.83 10.59
N ASP A 51 -6.26 1.04 9.31
CA ASP A 51 -7.48 0.57 8.64
C ASP A 51 -7.34 -0.87 8.13
N TRP A 52 -6.16 -1.48 8.25
CA TRP A 52 -5.93 -2.84 7.77
C TRP A 52 -6.75 -3.87 8.55
N PRO A 53 -7.53 -4.75 7.88
CA PRO A 53 -8.32 -5.77 8.55
C PRO A 53 -7.39 -6.77 9.25
N LEU A 54 -7.61 -6.98 10.55
CA LEU A 54 -6.73 -7.83 11.37
C LEU A 54 -7.04 -9.33 11.26
N ASP A 55 -8.28 -9.69 10.90
CA ASP A 55 -8.71 -11.09 10.76
C ASP A 55 -8.06 -11.82 9.58
N GLN A 56 -7.49 -11.07 8.62
CA GLN A 56 -6.95 -11.55 7.35
C GLN A 56 -7.95 -12.36 6.51
N ILE A 57 -9.25 -12.25 6.76
CA ILE A 57 -10.27 -12.95 5.98
C ILE A 57 -10.54 -12.15 4.70
N GLU A 58 -10.51 -12.81 3.55
CA GLU A 58 -10.77 -12.18 2.25
C GLU A 58 -12.27 -12.00 2.00
N TRP A 59 -12.91 -11.12 2.76
CA TRP A 59 -14.28 -10.69 2.52
C TRP A 59 -14.41 -9.98 1.17
N THR A 60 -15.42 -10.36 0.38
CA THR A 60 -15.69 -9.67 -0.89
C THR A 60 -16.35 -8.33 -0.62
N VAL A 61 -15.71 -7.26 -1.08
CA VAL A 61 -16.26 -5.89 -1.08
C VAL A 61 -16.43 -5.43 -2.51
N ASP A 62 -17.65 -5.00 -2.84
CA ASP A 62 -18.02 -4.47 -4.15
C ASP A 62 -18.25 -2.96 -4.10
N ASN A 63 -17.23 -2.22 -4.54
CA ASN A 63 -17.22 -0.76 -4.56
C ASN A 63 -17.77 -0.17 -5.86
N ARG A 64 -18.33 -0.98 -6.78
CA ARG A 64 -18.92 -0.46 -8.04
C ARG A 64 -20.16 0.40 -7.82
N PHE A 65 -20.84 0.22 -6.68
CA PHE A 65 -22.08 0.92 -6.36
C PHE A 65 -21.86 2.23 -5.59
N ARG A 66 -20.60 2.59 -5.30
CA ARG A 66 -20.28 3.83 -4.62
C ARG A 66 -20.53 5.03 -5.54
N GLU A 67 -21.24 6.03 -5.03
CA GLU A 67 -21.51 7.26 -5.76
C GLU A 67 -20.31 8.22 -5.76
N ASP A 68 -19.39 8.08 -4.79
CA ASP A 68 -18.24 8.98 -4.60
C ASP A 68 -16.98 8.56 -5.41
N VAL A 69 -17.05 7.47 -6.16
CA VAL A 69 -15.93 6.93 -6.94
C VAL A 69 -16.21 7.02 -8.44
N THR A 70 -15.15 7.10 -9.24
CA THR A 70 -15.24 6.99 -10.70
C THR A 70 -14.35 5.85 -11.20
N PHE A 71 -14.64 5.33 -12.38
CA PHE A 71 -13.87 4.22 -12.96
C PHE A 71 -12.69 4.73 -13.81
N ASP A 72 -11.54 4.07 -13.68
CA ASP A 72 -10.43 4.22 -14.60
C ASP A 72 -10.78 3.52 -15.93
N ARG A 73 -10.91 4.30 -17.00
CA ARG A 73 -11.33 3.81 -18.33
C ARG A 73 -10.17 3.64 -19.31
N VAL A 74 -8.94 3.49 -18.81
CA VAL A 74 -7.76 3.26 -19.67
C VAL A 74 -7.98 2.00 -20.52
N PRO A 75 -7.98 2.12 -21.87
CA PRO A 75 -8.17 0.97 -22.76
C PRO A 75 -7.09 -0.10 -22.55
N GLY A 76 -7.47 -1.37 -22.64
CA GLY A 76 -6.55 -2.51 -22.58
C GLY A 76 -6.11 -2.94 -21.18
N ARG A 77 -6.72 -2.40 -20.11
CA ARG A 77 -6.58 -2.94 -18.75
C ARG A 77 -7.72 -3.92 -18.46
N ASP A 78 -7.38 -5.09 -17.95
CA ASP A 78 -8.36 -6.09 -17.50
C ASP A 78 -9.05 -5.64 -16.20
N GLY A 79 -10.34 -5.93 -16.10
CA GLY A 79 -11.17 -5.69 -14.93
C GLY A 79 -11.64 -4.24 -14.74
N VAL A 80 -12.62 -4.05 -13.87
CA VAL A 80 -13.17 -2.74 -13.53
C VAL A 80 -12.31 -2.13 -12.44
N LYS A 81 -11.63 -1.02 -12.75
CA LYS A 81 -10.76 -0.30 -11.80
C LYS A 81 -11.34 1.06 -11.40
N LEU A 82 -11.10 1.48 -10.18
CA LEU A 82 -11.42 2.80 -9.64
C LEU A 82 -10.31 3.79 -9.98
N SER A 83 -10.68 5.05 -10.16
CA SER A 83 -9.75 6.15 -10.48
C SER A 83 -8.94 6.61 -9.27
N LYS A 84 -9.44 6.35 -8.05
CA LYS A 84 -8.82 6.68 -6.77
C LYS A 84 -8.76 5.46 -5.87
N LEU A 85 -7.81 5.47 -4.94
CA LEU A 85 -7.70 4.47 -3.89
C LEU A 85 -8.81 4.73 -2.86
N VAL A 86 -9.58 3.71 -2.51
CA VAL A 86 -10.53 3.76 -1.39
C VAL A 86 -9.82 3.46 -0.07
N PRO A 87 -10.36 3.86 1.09
CA PRO A 87 -9.84 3.45 2.39
C PRO A 87 -9.68 1.93 2.52
N ARG A 88 -8.70 1.47 3.30
CA ARG A 88 -8.32 0.04 3.37
C ARG A 88 -9.35 -0.81 4.10
N ASP A 89 -10.11 -0.21 5.00
CA ASP A 89 -11.27 -0.77 5.70
C ASP A 89 -12.55 -0.79 4.84
N GLU A 90 -12.56 -0.06 3.73
CA GLU A 90 -13.68 0.00 2.76
C GLU A 90 -13.40 -0.82 1.48
N MET A 91 -12.37 -1.67 1.47
CA MET A 91 -12.09 -2.62 0.39
C MET A 91 -11.86 -4.04 0.96
N GLY A 92 -11.87 -5.05 0.09
CA GLY A 92 -11.42 -6.38 0.48
C GLY A 92 -9.92 -6.39 0.78
N LEU A 93 -9.47 -7.38 1.55
CA LEU A 93 -8.05 -7.57 1.88
C LEU A 93 -7.21 -7.58 0.60
N CYS A 94 -6.24 -6.66 0.52
CA CYS A 94 -5.40 -6.44 -0.66
C CYS A 94 -3.94 -6.25 -0.26
N ASN A 95 -3.14 -7.29 -0.46
CA ASN A 95 -1.70 -7.34 -0.17
C ASN A 95 -0.90 -6.32 -0.99
N TRP A 96 0.35 -6.07 -0.60
CA TRP A 96 1.20 -5.05 -1.25
C TRP A 96 1.58 -5.37 -2.69
N ASP A 97 1.52 -6.64 -3.08
CA ASP A 97 1.78 -7.14 -4.44
C ASP A 97 0.53 -7.21 -5.31
N GLN A 98 -0.64 -6.92 -4.74
CA GLN A 98 -1.94 -6.94 -5.43
C GLN A 98 -2.33 -5.54 -5.92
N GLU A 99 -3.32 -5.50 -6.79
CA GLU A 99 -3.84 -4.28 -7.42
C GLU A 99 -5.01 -3.70 -6.58
N PRO A 100 -4.81 -2.63 -5.80
CA PRO A 100 -5.84 -2.12 -4.89
C PRO A 100 -6.93 -1.29 -5.59
N TYR A 101 -6.76 -0.98 -6.87
CA TYR A 101 -7.76 -0.20 -7.62
C TYR A 101 -8.89 -1.05 -8.20
N PHE A 102 -8.88 -2.38 -8.06
CA PHE A 102 -10.03 -3.17 -8.50
C PHE A 102 -11.30 -2.77 -7.75
N ALA A 103 -12.40 -2.60 -8.48
CA ALA A 103 -13.68 -2.20 -7.90
C ALA A 103 -14.33 -3.32 -7.08
N VAL A 104 -13.92 -4.57 -7.27
CA VAL A 104 -14.36 -5.72 -6.49
C VAL A 104 -13.13 -6.50 -6.03
N ILE A 105 -12.95 -6.66 -4.73
CA ILE A 105 -11.80 -7.36 -4.12
C ILE A 105 -12.33 -8.33 -3.07
N GLY A 106 -11.79 -9.55 -3.04
CA GLY A 106 -12.05 -10.58 -2.03
C GLY A 106 -12.39 -11.96 -2.60
N ARG A 107 -12.66 -12.92 -1.70
CA ARG A 107 -12.92 -14.34 -1.98
C ARG A 107 -14.10 -14.88 -1.17
N ASN A 108 -15.13 -14.06 -0.98
CA ASN A 108 -16.36 -14.40 -0.26
C ASN A 108 -16.14 -14.92 1.18
N GLY A 109 -15.00 -14.58 1.79
CA GLY A 109 -14.63 -15.09 3.11
C GLY A 109 -14.22 -16.57 3.12
N GLU A 110 -14.01 -17.19 1.96
CA GLU A 110 -13.61 -18.60 1.84
C GLU A 110 -12.09 -18.81 2.02
N ARG A 111 -11.34 -17.72 2.15
CA ARG A 111 -9.90 -17.72 2.31
C ARG A 111 -9.49 -16.76 3.43
N GLU A 112 -8.53 -17.20 4.22
CA GLU A 112 -7.73 -16.38 5.12
C GLU A 112 -6.34 -16.24 4.50
N ASP A 113 -5.77 -15.02 4.51
CA ASP A 113 -4.41 -14.77 4.07
C ASP A 113 -3.44 -14.64 5.26
N ARG A 114 -2.14 -14.61 4.94
CA ARG A 114 -1.07 -14.43 5.92
C ARG A 114 -0.95 -12.94 6.31
N PRO A 115 -0.74 -12.61 7.61
CA PRO A 115 -0.57 -11.24 8.07
C PRO A 115 0.83 -10.65 7.77
N SER A 116 1.60 -11.29 6.89
CA SER A 116 3.03 -10.97 6.65
C SER A 116 3.23 -9.53 6.20
N ASP A 117 2.32 -9.03 5.39
CA ASP A 117 2.41 -7.73 4.73
C ASP A 117 2.27 -6.60 5.74
N TRP A 118 1.26 -6.70 6.61
CA TRP A 118 1.06 -5.77 7.71
C TRP A 118 2.19 -5.87 8.74
N LEU A 119 2.57 -7.08 9.16
CA LEU A 119 3.61 -7.30 10.15
C LEU A 119 4.97 -6.76 9.69
N LEU A 120 5.35 -7.01 8.44
CA LEU A 120 6.60 -6.50 7.87
C LEU A 120 6.63 -4.98 7.89
N ALA A 121 5.56 -4.34 7.42
CA ALA A 121 5.46 -2.89 7.38
C ALA A 121 5.49 -2.29 8.80
N TYR A 122 4.67 -2.81 9.71
CA TYR A 122 4.59 -2.33 11.09
C TYR A 122 5.95 -2.44 11.80
N TRP A 123 6.58 -3.61 11.77
CA TRP A 123 7.86 -3.82 12.46
C TRP A 123 9.01 -3.06 11.82
N MET A 124 9.01 -2.90 10.49
CA MET A 124 9.97 -2.02 9.82
C MET A 124 9.79 -0.56 10.27
N GLY A 125 8.56 -0.09 10.35
CA GLY A 125 8.23 1.26 10.83
C GLY A 125 8.70 1.48 12.27
N ARG A 126 8.51 0.50 13.15
CA ARG A 126 9.02 0.52 14.53
C ARG A 126 10.55 0.51 14.58
N TYR A 127 11.20 -0.39 13.85
CA TYR A 127 12.65 -0.56 13.85
C TYR A 127 13.39 0.70 13.37
N TRP A 128 12.89 1.35 12.31
CA TRP A 128 13.48 2.57 11.76
C TRP A 128 12.98 3.87 12.41
N GLY A 129 12.10 3.77 13.42
CA GLY A 129 11.58 4.93 14.15
C GLY A 129 10.55 5.78 13.38
N HIS A 130 9.95 5.25 12.31
CA HIS A 130 8.82 5.88 11.63
C HIS A 130 7.53 5.76 12.45
N ILE A 131 7.43 4.72 13.27
CA ILE A 131 6.34 4.51 14.23
C ILE A 131 6.94 4.56 15.64
N SER A 132 6.46 5.49 16.46
CA SER A 132 6.86 5.64 17.85
C SER A 132 5.71 5.32 18.79
N GLU A 133 6.04 4.94 20.02
CA GLU A 133 5.05 4.88 21.09
C GLU A 133 4.65 6.30 21.46
N GLY A 134 3.36 6.52 21.67
CA GLY A 134 2.88 7.77 22.27
C GLY A 134 3.57 7.96 23.62
N LYS A 135 4.02 9.19 23.92
CA LYS A 135 4.48 9.50 25.27
C LYS A 135 3.33 9.17 26.23
N LYS A 136 3.60 8.26 27.18
CA LYS A 136 2.70 8.00 28.31
C LYS A 136 2.55 9.25 29.17
#